data_AF-A0A3D3SUR6-F1
#
_entry.id   AF-A0A3D3SUR6-F1
#
_cell.length_a   1.000
_cell.length_b   1.000
_cell.length_c   1.000
_cell.angle_alpha   90.00
_cell.angle_beta   90.00
_cell.angle_gamma   90.00
#
_symmetry.space_group_name_H-M   'P 1'
#
loop_
_entity.id
_entity.type
_entity.pdbx_description
1 polymer ?
#
loop_
_entity_poly.entity_id
_entity_poly.type
_entity_poly.pdbx_seq_one_letter_code
_entity_poly.pdbx_strand_id
1 'polypeptide(L)' 'MTQALNILMLGGGNMAQAILAGLKRSGLAAAIQLVEPAEALHKTLTQTGGLASNALFTSLEDLLRKTPLTEFNWLVLAV' A
#
# COMPACT_ATOMS: atom_id res chain seq x y z
N MET A 1 11.94 20.54 0.36
CA MET A 1 10.66 19.84 0.13
C MET A 1 10.91 18.37 0.40
N THR A 2 10.23 17.77 1.38
CA THR A 2 10.37 16.34 1.66
C THR A 2 9.65 15.58 0.53
N GLN A 3 10.40 14.85 -0.30
CA GLN A 3 9.80 14.04 -1.35
C GLN A 3 8.98 12.91 -0.72
N ALA A 4 7.73 12.73 -1.16
CA ALA A 4 6.88 11.67 -0.64
C ALA A 4 7.41 10.31 -1.13
N LEU A 5 7.38 9.30 -0.25
CA LEU A 5 7.72 7.93 -0.59
C LEU A 5 6.56 7.33 -1.41
N ASN A 6 6.78 7.09 -2.71
CA ASN A 6 5.84 6.32 -3.53
C ASN A 6 6.16 4.83 -3.38
N ILE A 7 5.25 4.09 -2.74
CA ILE A 7 5.45 2.69 -2.34
C ILE A 7 4.41 1.81 -3.03
N LEU A 8 4.88 0.79 -3.72
CA LEU A 8 4.09 -0.37 -4.10
C LEU A 8 4.25 -1.44 -3.02
N MET A 9 3.14 -1.88 -2.43
CA MET A 9 3.13 -2.96 -1.44
C MET A 9 2.39 -4.17 -2.00
N LEU A 10 3.00 -5.36 -1.91
CA LEU A 10 2.37 -6.63 -2.27
C LEU A 10 2.15 -7.46 -1.00
N GLY A 11 0.90 -7.81 -0.74
CA GLY A 11 0.46 -8.46 0.50
C GLY A 11 -0.13 -7.47 1.51
N GLY A 12 -1.23 -7.87 2.14
CA GLY A 12 -2.05 -7.07 3.06
C GLY A 12 -2.25 -7.72 4.44
N GLY A 13 -1.44 -8.73 4.76
CA GLY A 13 -1.47 -9.43 6.04
C GLY A 13 -0.93 -8.60 7.23
N ASN A 14 -0.62 -9.28 8.33
CA ASN A 14 -0.19 -8.63 9.57
C ASN A 14 1.08 -7.77 9.40
N MET A 15 2.02 -8.19 8.55
CA MET A 15 3.23 -7.43 8.28
C MET A 15 2.93 -6.11 7.56
N ALA A 16 2.06 -6.12 6.56
CA ALA A 16 1.61 -4.92 5.86
C ALA A 16 0.97 -3.93 6.84
N GLN A 17 0.10 -4.41 7.73
CA GLN A 17 -0.54 -3.58 8.74
C GLN A 17 0.46 -2.96 9.72
N ALA A 18 1.48 -3.72 10.15
CA ALA A 18 2.54 -3.20 11.02
C ALA A 18 3.38 -2.11 10.32
N ILE A 19 3.71 -2.30 9.04
CA ILE A 19 4.42 -1.31 8.22
C ILE A 19 3.58 -0.04 8.06
N LEU A 20 2.31 -0.17 7.71
CA LEU A 20 1.37 0.95 7.58
C LEU A 20 1.26 1.74 8.89
N ALA A 21 1.14 1.04 10.02
CA ALA A 21 1.11 1.67 11.34
C ALA A 21 2.42 2.40 11.68
N GLY A 22 3.57 1.80 11.33
CA GLY A 22 4.89 2.40 11.52
C GLY A 22 5.07 3.67 10.68
N LEU A 23 4.71 3.63 9.39
CA LEU A 23 4.76 4.78 8.49
C LEU A 23 3.88 5.92 9.00
N LYS A 24 2.64 5.62 9.41
CA LYS A 24 1.73 6.61 10.01
C LYS A 24 2.32 7.26 11.27
N ARG A 25 2.96 6.49 12.14
CA ARG A 25 3.61 7.00 13.36
C ARG A 25 4.87 7.82 13.08
N SER A 26 5.60 7.49 12.01
CA SER A 26 6.85 8.18 11.65
C SER A 26 6.64 9.63 11.16
N GLY A 27 5.42 9.97 10.73
CA GLY A 27 5.14 11.27 10.11
C GLY A 27 5.75 11.44 8.71
N LEU A 28 6.35 10.38 8.13
CA LEU A 28 6.84 10.40 6.76
C LEU A 28 5.66 10.54 5.79
N ALA A 29 5.81 11.43 4.81
CA ALA A 29 4.88 11.51 3.70
C ALA A 29 5.08 10.27 2.80
N ALA A 30 4.08 9.38 2.77
CA ALA A 30 4.10 8.18 1.93
C ALA A 30 2.78 8.05 1.14
N ALA A 31 2.91 7.84 -0.17
CA ALA A 31 1.83 7.46 -1.07
C ALA A 31 1.95 5.96 -1.33
N ILE A 32 0.98 5.19 -0.83
CA ILE A 32 1.02 3.72 -0.85
C ILE A 32 -0.06 3.23 -1.79
N GLN A 33 0.29 2.33 -2.70
CA GLN A 33 -0.66 1.47 -3.40
C GLN A 33 -0.38 0.02 -3.02
N LEU A 34 -1.42 -0.70 -2.60
CA LEU A 34 -1.32 -2.04 -2.03
C LEU A 34 -2.12 -3.04 -2.85
N VAL A 35 -1.49 -4.16 -3.17
CA VAL A 35 -2.12 -5.32 -3.82
C VAL A 35 -2.35 -6.42 -2.78
N GLU A 36 -3.61 -6.80 -2.57
CA GLU A 36 -4.01 -7.90 -1.69
C GLU A 36 -5.14 -8.68 -2.38
N PRO A 37 -4.91 -9.92 -2.84
CA PRO A 37 -5.93 -10.71 -3.52
C PRO A 37 -7.15 -11.06 -2.65
N ALA A 38 -6.98 -11.19 -1.33
CA ALA A 38 -8.06 -11.49 -0.42
C ALA A 38 -8.87 -10.22 -0.09
N GLU A 39 -9.97 -10.00 -0.80
CA GLU A 39 -10.89 -8.87 -0.56
C GLU A 39 -11.35 -8.76 0.89
N ALA A 40 -11.46 -9.89 1.61
CA ALA A 40 -11.79 -9.91 3.03
C ALA A 40 -10.84 -9.05 3.89
N LEU A 41 -9.58 -8.90 3.49
CA LEU A 41 -8.58 -8.09 4.17
C LEU A 41 -8.64 -6.60 3.82
N HIS A 42 -9.27 -6.22 2.70
CA HIS A 42 -9.34 -4.82 2.25
C HIS A 42 -10.05 -3.92 3.25
N LYS A 43 -11.12 -4.43 3.87
CA LYS A 43 -11.85 -3.71 4.91
C LYS A 43 -10.94 -3.39 6.09
N THR A 44 -10.18 -4.37 6.56
CA THR A 44 -9.21 -4.20 7.65
C THR A 44 -8.13 -3.20 7.27
N LEU A 45 -7.57 -3.29 6.05
CA LEU A 45 -6.52 -2.39 5.56
C LEU A 45 -7.00 -0.94 5.42
N THR A 46 -8.24 -0.73 4.99
CA THR A 46 -8.86 0.60 4.90
C THR A 46 -9.10 1.17 6.31
N GLN A 47 -9.69 0.37 7.21
CA GLN A 47 -10.11 0.83 8.54
C GLN A 47 -8.94 1.03 9.51
N THR A 48 -7.97 0.12 9.51
CA THR A 48 -6.87 0.11 10.49
C THR A 48 -5.58 0.72 9.92
N GLY A 49 -5.27 0.42 8.66
CA GLY A 49 -4.10 0.93 7.96
C GLY A 49 -4.25 2.37 7.49
N GLY A 50 -5.47 2.89 7.42
CA GLY A 50 -5.76 4.25 6.95
C GLY A 50 -5.50 4.44 5.45
N LEU A 51 -5.45 3.35 4.68
CA LEU A 51 -5.36 3.40 3.23
C LEU A 51 -6.70 3.89 2.65
N ALA A 52 -6.63 4.77 1.67
CA ALA A 52 -7.81 5.14 0.90
C ALA A 52 -8.26 3.95 0.05
N SER A 53 -9.57 3.79 -0.15
CA SER A 53 -10.11 2.64 -0.90
C SER A 53 -9.60 2.56 -2.34
N ASN A 54 -9.22 3.68 -2.96
CA ASN A 54 -8.64 3.74 -4.30
C ASN A 54 -7.15 3.35 -4.36
N ALA A 55 -6.52 3.09 -3.21
CA ALA A 55 -5.14 2.63 -3.11
C ALA A 55 -5.03 1.10 -2.94
N LEU A 56 -6.16 0.38 -2.90
CA LEU A 56 -6.23 -1.07 -2.74
C LEU A 56 -6.62 -1.74 -4.05
N PHE A 57 -5.92 -2.81 -4.39
CA PHE A 57 -6.10 -3.59 -5.60
C PHE A 57 -6.12 -5.07 -5.26
N THR A 58 -6.90 -5.86 -5.99
CA THR A 58 -6.93 -7.33 -5.85
C THR A 58 -5.85 -8.01 -6.69
N SER A 59 -5.31 -7.33 -7.70
CA SER A 59 -4.24 -7.85 -8.55
C SER A 59 -3.21 -6.78 -8.89
N LEU A 60 -1.97 -7.21 -9.15
CA LEU A 60 -0.91 -6.32 -9.64
C LEU A 60 -1.24 -5.80 -11.05
N GLU A 61 -1.89 -6.63 -11.88
CA GLU A 61 -2.30 -6.23 -13.22
C GLU A 61 -3.26 -5.03 -13.19
N ASP A 62 -4.27 -5.06 -12.32
CA ASP A 62 -5.24 -3.95 -12.17
C ASP A 62 -4.58 -2.66 -11.72
N LEU A 63 -3.58 -2.77 -10.85
CA LEU A 63 -2.77 -1.64 -10.41
C LEU A 63 -1.96 -1.08 -11.58
N LEU A 64 -1.24 -1.92 -12.31
CA LEU A 64 -0.34 -1.50 -13.39
C LEU A 64 -1.08 -0.93 -14.61
N ARG A 65 -2.35 -1.29 -14.80
CA ARG A 65 -3.24 -0.63 -15.77
C ARG A 65 -3.50 0.85 -15.44
N LYS A 66 -3.37 1.26 -14.18
CA LYS A 66 -3.64 2.63 -13.71
C LYS A 66 -2.37 3.40 -13.33
N THR A 67 -1.35 2.71 -12.84
CA THR A 67 -0.12 3.34 -12.35
C THR A 67 1.07 2.52 -12.82
N PRO A 68 1.89 3.04 -13.75
CA PRO A 68 3.09 2.35 -14.23
C PRO A 68 4.09 2.08 -13.10
N LEU A 69 4.86 0.99 -13.20
CA LEU A 69 5.88 0.64 -12.20
C LEU A 69 6.90 1.76 -11.93
N THR A 70 7.17 2.60 -12.94
CA THR A 70 8.12 3.72 -12.86
C THR A 70 7.69 4.83 -11.90
N GLU A 71 6.43 4.85 -11.47
CA GLU A 71 5.93 5.84 -10.50
C GLU A 71 6.29 5.49 -9.04
N PHE A 72 6.74 4.26 -8.79
CA PHE A 72 7.11 3.79 -7.46
C PHE A 72 8.62 3.85 -7.25
N ASN A 73 9.03 4.40 -6.10
CA ASN A 73 10.42 4.44 -5.69
C ASN A 73 10.79 3.21 -4.85
N TRP A 74 9.79 2.53 -4.30
CA TRP A 74 9.94 1.40 -3.39
C TRP A 74 8.95 0.29 -3.71
N LEU A 75 9.46 -0.94 -3.70
CA LEU A 75 8.65 -2.16 -3.68
C LEU A 75 8.79 -2.82 -2.31
N VAL A 76 7.66 -3.12 -1.68
CA VAL A 76 7.61 -3.83 -0.40
C VAL A 76 6.85 -5.14 -0.58
N LEU A 77 7.50 -6.25 -0.24
CA LEU A 77 6.89 -7.57 -0.16
C LEU A 77 6.53 -7.83 1.30
N ALA A 78 5.24 -7.78 1.62
CA ALA A 78 4.69 -7.96 2.95
C ALA A 78 3.98 -9.31 3.06
N VAL A 79 4.75 -10.38 2.83
CA VAL A 79 4.34 -11.79 2.92
C VAL A 79 4.53 -12.35 4.32
#